data_AF-A0A1G5TZ53-F1
#
_entry.id   AF-A0A1G5TZ53-F1
#
_cell.length_a   1.000
_cell.length_b   1.000
_cell.length_c   1.000
_cell.angle_alpha   90.00
_cell.angle_beta   90.00
_cell.angle_gamma   90.00
#
_symmetry.space_group_name_H-M   'P 1'
#
loop_
_entity.id
_entity.type
_entity.pdbx_description
1 polymer ?
#
loop_
_entity_poly.entity_id
_entity_poly.type
_entity_poly.pdbx_seq_one_letter_code
_entity_poly.pdbx_strand_id
1 'polypeptide(L)' 'MTDLRDKAVEAVRRMPLDTQETIAQAMLDLISLGATVEIDSEDPQDVLDGLDEIGRGDIATDEEVKAAFRRFEP' A
#
# COMPACT_ATOMS: atom_id res chain seq x y z
N MET A 1 -13.54 30.63 -6.02
CA MET A 1 -13.50 29.18 -6.33
C MET A 1 -12.34 28.63 -5.51
N THR A 2 -12.59 27.82 -4.48
CA THR A 2 -11.51 27.14 -3.78
C THR A 2 -11.06 25.96 -4.62
N ASP A 3 -9.76 25.90 -4.87
CA ASP A 3 -9.10 24.84 -5.60
C ASP A 3 -9.36 23.49 -4.91
N LEU A 4 -9.42 22.40 -5.67
CA LEU A 4 -9.68 21.05 -5.15
C LEU A 4 -8.69 20.69 -4.02
N ARG A 5 -7.43 21.14 -4.17
CA ARG A 5 -6.38 21.05 -3.14
C ARG A 5 -6.81 21.68 -1.83
N ASP A 6 -7.31 22.92 -1.86
CA ASP A 6 -7.64 23.67 -0.66
C ASP A 6 -8.81 23.01 0.08
N LYS A 7 -9.78 22.47 -0.66
CA LYS A 7 -10.89 21.69 -0.08
C LYS A 7 -10.40 20.40 0.58
N ALA A 8 -9.48 19.69 -0.06
CA ALA A 8 -8.91 18.45 0.49
C ALA A 8 -8.14 18.72 1.79
N VAL A 9 -7.28 19.74 1.81
CA VAL A 9 -6.54 20.15 3.03
C VAL A 9 -7.51 20.53 4.14
N GLU A 10 -8.56 21.28 3.83
CA GLU A 10 -9.59 21.66 4.81
C GLU A 10 -10.38 20.45 5.33
N ALA A 11 -10.61 19.42 4.52
CA ALA A 11 -11.26 18.19 4.97
C ALA A 11 -10.35 17.43 5.95
N VAL A 12 -9.07 17.26 5.63
CA VAL A 12 -8.08 16.59 6.49
C VAL A 12 -7.95 17.30 7.83
N ARG A 13 -7.88 18.63 7.85
CA ARG A 13 -7.80 19.44 9.08
C ARG A 13 -8.93 19.20 10.09
N ARG A 14 -10.08 18.68 9.65
CA ARG A 14 -11.24 18.38 10.50
C ARG A 14 -11.25 16.95 11.04
N MET A 15 -10.30 16.11 10.64
CA MET A 15 -10.18 14.71 11.08
C MET A 15 -9.46 14.61 12.45
N PRO A 16 -9.52 13.46 13.13
CA PRO A 16 -8.68 13.20 14.31
C PRO A 16 -7.19 13.36 14.01
N LEU A 17 -6.39 13.76 15.01
CA LEU A 17 -4.97 14.03 14.83
C LEU A 17 -4.20 12.83 14.26
N ASP A 18 -4.45 11.62 14.76
CA ASP A 18 -3.79 10.40 14.27
C ASP A 18 -4.07 10.15 12.78
N THR A 19 -5.28 10.45 12.32
CA THR A 19 -5.65 10.35 10.91
C THR A 19 -4.97 11.44 10.08
N GLN A 20 -4.84 12.65 10.61
CA GLN A 20 -4.11 13.73 9.93
C GLN A 20 -2.64 13.38 9.73
N GLU A 21 -1.97 12.84 10.76
CA GLU A 21 -0.57 12.39 10.69
C GLU A 21 -0.41 11.25 9.68
N THR A 22 -1.34 10.28 9.68
CA THR A 22 -1.33 9.17 8.70
C THR A 22 -1.40 9.70 7.27
N ILE A 23 -2.31 10.64 7.00
CA ILE A 23 -2.45 11.24 5.66
C ILE A 23 -1.22 12.08 5.30
N ALA A 24 -0.67 12.86 6.24
CA ALA A 24 0.53 13.64 6.01
C ALA A 24 1.72 12.75 5.64
N GLN A 25 1.90 11.63 6.36
CA GLN A 25 2.93 10.64 6.05
C GLN A 25 2.74 10.04 4.65
N ALA A 26 1.51 9.63 4.30
CA ALA A 26 1.21 9.10 2.97
C ALA A 26 1.52 10.10 1.84
N MET A 27 1.28 11.40 2.06
CA MET A 27 1.65 12.44 1.10
C MET A 27 3.18 12.57 0.95
N LEU A 28 3.93 12.51 2.06
CA LEU A 28 5.40 12.53 2.03
C LEU A 28 5.98 11.29 1.34
N ASP A 29 5.38 10.13 1.57
CA ASP A 29 5.78 8.87 0.93
C ASP A 29 5.53 8.94 -0.57
N LEU A 30 4.37 9.46 -1.00
CA LEU A 30 4.03 9.64 -2.41
C LEU A 30 5.01 10.60 -3.12
N ILE A 31 5.40 11.70 -2.46
CA ILE A 31 6.40 12.63 -2.99
C ILE A 31 7.77 11.93 -3.12
N SER A 32 8.11 11.09 -2.15
CA SER A 32 9.42 10.40 -2.09
C SER A 32 9.54 9.26 -3.10
N LEU A 33 8.44 8.55 -3.36
CA LEU A 33 8.36 7.47 -4.36
C LEU A 33 8.46 7.98 -5.80
N GLY A 34 8.09 9.25 -6.05
CA GLY A 34 8.13 9.84 -7.38
C GLY A 34 6.98 9.35 -8.27
N ALA A 35 7.27 8.51 -9.27
CA ALA A 35 6.23 7.99 -10.17
C ALA A 35 5.42 6.88 -9.48
N THR A 36 4.09 6.96 -9.57
CA THR A 36 3.22 5.85 -9.15
C THR A 36 3.50 4.64 -10.02
N VAL A 37 3.76 3.49 -9.40
CA VAL A 37 3.70 2.22 -10.11
C VAL A 37 2.21 1.96 -10.40
N GLU A 38 1.86 1.80 -11.66
CA GLU A 38 0.52 1.31 -12.01
C GLU A 38 0.43 -0.12 -11.48
N ILE A 39 -0.46 -0.28 -10.50
CA ILE A 39 -0.83 -1.56 -9.93
C ILE A 39 -1.90 -2.16 -10.85
N ASP A 40 -1.74 -3.40 -11.27
CA ASP A 40 -2.77 -4.08 -12.08
C ASP A 40 -4.04 -4.22 -11.22
N SER A 41 -5.19 -4.20 -11.86
CA SER A 41 -6.50 -4.33 -11.20
C SER A 41 -6.68 -5.63 -10.39
N GLU A 42 -5.86 -6.65 -10.65
CA GLU A 42 -5.85 -7.93 -9.92
C GLU A 42 -4.98 -7.89 -8.63
N ASP A 43 -3.93 -7.05 -8.60
CA ASP A 43 -2.99 -6.95 -7.46
C ASP A 43 -3.67 -6.63 -6.11
N PRO A 44 -4.77 -5.83 -6.00
CA PRO A 44 -5.43 -5.59 -4.73
C PRO A 44 -6.08 -6.83 -4.12
N GLN A 45 -6.54 -7.79 -4.92
CA GLN A 45 -7.09 -9.04 -4.38
C GLN A 45 -5.97 -9.94 -3.86
N ASP A 46 -4.87 -10.06 -4.59
CA ASP A 46 -3.71 -10.84 -4.16
C ASP A 46 -3.12 -10.33 -2.82
N VAL A 47 -3.11 -9.01 -2.62
CA VAL A 47 -2.69 -8.43 -1.33
C VAL A 47 -3.65 -8.79 -0.20
N LEU A 48 -4.96 -8.76 -0.45
CA LEU A 48 -5.96 -9.10 0.57
C LEU A 48 -5.91 -10.59 0.92
N ASP A 49 -5.79 -11.45 -0.08
CA ASP A 49 -5.67 -12.90 0.11
C ASP A 49 -4.41 -13.24 0.91
N GLY A 50 -3.27 -12.61 0.61
CA GLY A 50 -2.04 -12.77 1.38
C GLY A 50 -2.14 -12.29 2.84
N LEU A 51 -2.88 -11.20 3.09
CA LEU A 51 -3.14 -10.75 4.47
C LEU A 51 -4.01 -11.74 5.25
N ASP A 52 -5.01 -12.35 4.61
CA ASP A 52 -5.85 -13.39 5.21
C ASP A 52 -5.05 -14.68 5.48
N GLU A 53 -4.16 -15.08 4.57
CA GLU A 53 -3.22 -16.19 4.76
C GLU A 53 -2.30 -15.97 5.96
N ILE A 54 -1.69 -14.79 6.08
CA ILE A 54 -0.88 -14.40 7.26
C ILE A 54 -1.73 -14.49 8.54
N GLY A 55 -2.97 -14.00 8.51
CA GLY A 55 -3.89 -14.07 9.64
C GLY A 55 -4.19 -15.51 10.09
N ARG A 56 -4.17 -16.48 9.17
CA ARG A 56 -4.32 -17.91 9.44
C ARG A 56 -3.00 -18.61 9.78
N GLY A 57 -1.87 -17.91 9.70
CA GLY A 57 -0.54 -18.48 9.86
C GLY A 57 -0.07 -19.32 8.67
N ASP A 58 -0.73 -19.18 7.52
CA ASP A 58 -0.40 -19.87 6.27
C ASP A 58 0.73 -19.11 5.56
N ILE A 59 1.95 -19.27 6.10
CA ILE A 59 3.14 -18.56 5.63
C ILE A 59 4.09 -19.59 5.04
N ALA A 60 4.46 -19.39 3.78
CA ALA A 60 5.40 -20.25 3.08
C ALA A 60 6.75 -20.33 3.82
N THR A 61 7.30 -21.54 3.88
CA THR A 61 8.64 -21.80 4.41
C THR A 61 9.73 -21.31 3.46
N ASP A 62 10.94 -21.13 3.99
CA ASP A 62 12.11 -20.75 3.18
C ASP A 62 12.35 -21.68 1.98
N GLU A 63 12.05 -22.97 2.12
CA GLU A 63 12.21 -23.97 1.05
C GLU A 63 11.15 -23.80 -0.04
N GLU A 64 9.90 -23.51 0.33
CA GLU A 64 8.80 -23.24 -0.60
C GLU A 64 9.03 -21.95 -1.37
N VAL A 65 9.51 -20.89 -0.70
CA VAL A 65 9.90 -19.64 -1.36
C VAL A 65 11.02 -19.91 -2.37
N LYS A 66 12.09 -20.61 -1.97
CA LYS A 66 13.17 -20.98 -2.91
C LYS A 66 12.66 -21.81 -4.09
N ALA A 67 11.71 -22.71 -3.86
CA ALA A 67 11.09 -23.49 -4.91
C ALA A 67 10.31 -22.62 -5.91
N ALA A 68 9.54 -21.65 -5.43
CA ALA A 68 8.75 -20.75 -6.29
C ALA A 68 9.64 -19.85 -7.16
N PHE A 69 10.77 -19.37 -6.64
CA PHE A 69 11.67 -18.47 -7.36
C PHE A 69 12.63 -19.16 -8.33
N ARG A 70 12.82 -20.49 -8.23
CA ARG A 70 13.70 -21.25 -9.13
C ARG A 70 13.40 -21.06 -10.63
N ARG A 71 12.15 -20.80 -11.01
CA ARG A 71 11.78 -20.55 -12.42
C ARG A 71 12.35 -19.25 -13.01
N PHE A 72 12.86 -18.37 -12.16
CA PHE A 72 13.42 -17.07 -12.53
C PHE A 72 14.95 -17.02 -12.40
N GLU A 73 15.60 -18.12 -11.99
CA GLU A 73 17.05 -18.23 -11.97
C GLU A 73 17.59 -18.38 -13.42
N PRO A 74 18.70 -17.69 -13.77
CA PRO A 74 19.26 -17.69 -15.12
C PRO A 74 19.90 -19.02 -15.56
#